data_AF-A0A6L8Q182-F1
#
_entry.id   AF-A0A6L8Q182-F1
#
_cell.length_a   1.000
_cell.length_b   1.000
_cell.length_c   1.000
_cell.angle_alpha   90.00
_cell.angle_beta   90.00
_cell.angle_gamma   90.00
#
_symmetry.space_group_name_H-M   'P 1'
#
loop_
_entity.id
_entity.type
_entity.pdbx_description
1 polymer ?
#
loop_
_entity_poly.entity_id
_entity_poly.type
_entity_poly.pdbx_seq_one_letter_code
_entity_poly.pdbx_strand_id
1 'polypeptide(L)'
;MEFGADFSHDEGKDDLLALRAALDNYHRADEPWVEKPFEATLLTARKIILSDETMGAIADLEIRLARYDTLIGCSPYRSTVVQLMSRFEGVCAAVANGFKPDWRTCCYLDYYLAHGAVPAVGLSAALAKATGADSQTVQSSLCAHQIEAIVTRLLEEEQSSTRLSAERIIALNDALCRTINPTWELGMRKWDPPVEPQGRGGGYKLPAASSLKYFLEDLADFTATSKLDPITKSALIFFQIDSVRMFPHHFDQLGRIISFYLWRHTGVVMHAIPPISVTPAIHPQKHLEKLKPYLHQGETVDMLILDDWIYHAARSTQNAVELERACLAEVERQIAEWQECLKSSSGRSTGTIHEILPLIFVRPVFSVSSLAKDAHSAYSTANQMVLSLERAGIVRQVSAGRRNKLYECPDALNFFGKMVPELASL
;
A
#
# COMPACT_ATOMS: atom_id res chain seq x y z
N MET A 1 -11.82 0.32 14.97
CA MET A 1 -11.85 -0.62 13.84
C MET A 1 -10.85 -1.69 14.17
N GLU A 2 -11.22 -2.97 14.10
CA GLU A 2 -10.27 -4.06 14.33
C GLU A 2 -9.84 -4.62 12.97
N PHE A 3 -8.53 -4.66 12.74
CA PHE A 3 -7.96 -5.21 11.51
C PHE A 3 -7.82 -6.73 11.64
N GLY A 4 -8.60 -7.47 10.86
CA GLY A 4 -8.46 -8.92 10.77
C GLY A 4 -7.24 -9.33 9.92
N ALA A 5 -6.61 -10.44 10.26
CA ALA A 5 -5.70 -11.17 9.36
C ALA A 5 -5.87 -12.69 9.45
N ASP A 6 -6.67 -13.16 10.42
CA ASP A 6 -7.16 -14.53 10.50
C ASP A 6 -8.48 -14.61 9.77
N PHE A 7 -8.40 -14.70 8.45
CA PHE A 7 -9.57 -14.96 7.63
C PHE A 7 -9.64 -16.47 7.48
N SER A 8 -10.40 -17.15 8.34
CA SER A 8 -10.73 -18.55 8.14
C SER A 8 -11.69 -18.69 6.95
N HIS A 9 -11.48 -19.74 6.16
CA HIS A 9 -12.52 -20.27 5.30
C HIS A 9 -13.51 -21.00 6.21
N ASP A 10 -14.73 -20.48 6.31
CA ASP A 10 -15.75 -21.08 7.19
C ASP A 10 -16.43 -22.28 6.49
N GLU A 11 -16.58 -22.26 5.15
CA GLU A 11 -17.25 -23.32 4.37
C GLU A 11 -16.54 -23.67 3.04
N GLY A 12 -15.73 -22.77 2.46
CA GLY A 12 -15.19 -22.91 1.09
C GLY A 12 -14.13 -24.01 0.88
N LYS A 13 -13.53 -24.53 1.96
CA LYS A 13 -12.56 -25.64 1.87
C LYS A 13 -13.24 -26.94 1.46
N ASP A 14 -14.49 -27.17 1.84
CA ASP A 14 -15.14 -28.47 1.64
C ASP A 14 -15.42 -28.75 0.16
N ASP A 15 -15.79 -27.74 -0.63
CA ASP A 15 -16.03 -27.88 -2.07
C ASP A 15 -14.74 -28.16 -2.85
N LEU A 16 -13.67 -27.45 -2.54
CA LEU A 16 -12.37 -27.67 -3.18
C LEU A 16 -11.75 -29.01 -2.73
N LEU A 17 -11.95 -29.42 -1.49
CA LEU A 17 -11.56 -30.74 -1.00
C LEU A 17 -12.38 -31.86 -1.67
N ALA A 18 -13.67 -31.65 -1.89
CA ALA A 18 -14.52 -32.58 -2.64
C ALA A 18 -14.08 -32.69 -4.11
N LEU A 19 -13.77 -31.56 -4.75
CA LEU A 19 -13.22 -31.55 -6.11
C LEU A 19 -11.85 -32.23 -6.19
N ARG A 20 -10.97 -31.98 -5.20
CA ARG A 20 -9.69 -32.68 -5.07
C ARG A 20 -9.92 -34.18 -4.95
N ALA A 21 -10.80 -34.63 -4.06
CA ALA A 21 -11.11 -36.04 -3.89
C ALA A 21 -11.64 -36.67 -5.17
N ALA A 22 -12.47 -35.95 -5.94
CA ALA A 22 -12.96 -36.41 -7.24
C ALA A 22 -11.83 -36.53 -8.29
N LEU A 23 -10.92 -35.56 -8.36
CA LEU A 23 -9.74 -35.59 -9.24
C LEU A 23 -8.76 -36.69 -8.84
N ASP A 24 -8.51 -36.86 -7.53
CA ASP A 24 -7.62 -37.90 -7.00
C ASP A 24 -8.18 -39.30 -7.29
N ASN A 25 -9.50 -39.48 -7.19
CA ASN A 25 -10.17 -40.73 -7.58
C ASN A 25 -10.12 -40.99 -9.09
N TYR A 26 -10.09 -39.94 -9.92
CA TYR A 26 -9.89 -40.05 -11.37
C TYR A 26 -8.45 -40.45 -11.72
N HIS A 27 -7.44 -39.89 -11.02
CA HIS A 27 -6.02 -40.16 -11.27
C HIS A 27 -5.51 -41.48 -10.67
N ARG A 28 -6.14 -42.00 -9.60
CA ARG A 28 -5.83 -43.32 -9.01
C ARG A 28 -6.08 -44.50 -9.96
N ALA A 29 -6.68 -44.28 -11.13
CA ALA A 29 -6.87 -45.32 -12.13
C ALA A 29 -5.56 -45.80 -12.80
N ASP A 30 -4.48 -44.98 -12.83
CA ASP A 30 -3.28 -45.34 -13.64
C ASP A 30 -1.89 -45.12 -13.01
N GLU A 31 -1.67 -44.38 -11.91
CA GLU A 31 -0.33 -44.30 -11.26
C GLU A 31 -0.39 -44.07 -9.72
N PRO A 32 0.55 -44.64 -8.93
CA PRO A 32 0.65 -44.36 -7.49
C PRO A 32 1.12 -42.92 -7.22
N TRP A 33 0.45 -42.24 -6.28
CA TRP A 33 0.80 -40.89 -5.86
C TRP A 33 2.17 -40.85 -5.17
N VAL A 34 3.08 -40.04 -5.71
CA VAL A 34 4.39 -39.72 -5.12
C VAL A 34 4.35 -38.26 -4.67
N GLU A 35 4.82 -37.97 -3.45
CA GLU A 35 5.01 -36.60 -2.97
C GLU A 35 5.85 -35.81 -3.97
N LYS A 36 5.29 -34.73 -4.53
CA LYS A 36 6.00 -33.83 -5.43
C LYS A 36 6.16 -32.46 -4.76
N PRO A 37 7.35 -31.83 -4.84
CA PRO A 37 7.53 -30.46 -4.38
C PRO A 37 6.64 -29.50 -5.20
N PHE A 38 6.22 -28.40 -4.59
CA PHE A 38 5.58 -27.30 -5.32
C PHE A 38 6.54 -26.79 -6.39
N GLU A 39 6.11 -26.80 -7.66
CA GLU A 39 6.83 -26.25 -8.79
C GLU A 39 5.92 -25.26 -9.50
N ALA A 40 6.36 -24.01 -9.58
CA ALA A 40 5.56 -22.97 -10.23
C ALA A 40 5.42 -23.26 -11.73
N THR A 41 4.18 -23.30 -12.22
CA THR A 41 3.84 -23.35 -13.64
C THR A 41 3.41 -21.98 -14.17
N LEU A 42 3.43 -21.82 -15.49
CA LEU A 42 3.01 -20.59 -16.20
C LEU A 42 1.52 -20.30 -15.93
N LEU A 43 1.18 -19.06 -15.61
CA LEU A 43 -0.19 -18.64 -15.29
C LEU A 43 -1.14 -18.82 -16.47
N THR A 44 -0.73 -18.53 -17.71
CA THR A 44 -1.61 -18.70 -18.88
C THR A 44 -1.99 -20.15 -19.16
N ALA A 45 -1.16 -21.11 -18.71
CA ALA A 45 -1.42 -22.53 -18.83
C ALA A 45 -2.20 -23.13 -17.65
N ARG A 46 -2.36 -22.38 -16.55
CA ARG A 46 -3.03 -22.85 -15.34
C ARG A 46 -4.55 -22.80 -15.48
N LYS A 47 -5.22 -23.85 -15.02
CA LYS A 47 -6.66 -23.82 -14.74
C LYS A 47 -6.87 -23.21 -13.35
N ILE A 48 -7.44 -22.00 -13.31
CA ILE A 48 -7.78 -21.31 -12.06
C ILE A 48 -9.19 -21.72 -11.64
N ILE A 49 -9.32 -22.29 -10.44
CA ILE A 49 -10.58 -22.66 -9.81
C ILE A 49 -10.53 -22.11 -8.40
N LEU A 50 -11.58 -21.39 -8.01
CA LEU A 50 -11.72 -20.74 -6.72
C LEU A 50 -12.95 -21.32 -6.01
N SER A 51 -12.93 -21.32 -4.68
CA SER A 51 -14.09 -21.70 -3.88
C SER A 51 -15.19 -20.64 -4.00
N ASP A 52 -16.43 -21.04 -3.71
CA ASP A 52 -17.58 -20.13 -3.69
C ASP A 52 -17.39 -19.00 -2.67
N GLU A 53 -16.73 -19.29 -1.54
CA GLU A 53 -16.39 -18.31 -0.51
C GLU A 53 -15.38 -17.27 -1.02
N THR A 54 -14.32 -17.71 -1.72
CA THR A 54 -13.35 -16.80 -2.35
C THR A 54 -14.02 -15.92 -3.39
N MET A 55 -14.83 -16.51 -4.27
CA MET A 55 -15.57 -15.76 -5.28
C MET A 55 -16.54 -14.74 -4.64
N GLY A 56 -17.21 -15.12 -3.55
CA GLY A 56 -18.06 -14.23 -2.77
C GLY A 56 -17.30 -13.05 -2.16
N ALA A 57 -16.12 -13.30 -1.59
CA ALA A 57 -15.27 -12.26 -1.02
C ALA A 57 -14.74 -11.28 -2.08
N ILE A 58 -14.35 -11.79 -3.26
CA ILE A 58 -13.95 -10.95 -4.40
C ILE A 58 -15.12 -10.08 -4.84
N ALA A 59 -16.30 -10.66 -5.06
CA ALA A 59 -17.47 -9.91 -5.50
C ALA A 59 -17.89 -8.82 -4.50
N ASP A 60 -17.89 -9.12 -3.19
CA ASP A 60 -18.16 -8.12 -2.16
C ASP A 60 -17.10 -7.01 -2.14
N LEU A 61 -15.82 -7.37 -2.32
CA LEU A 61 -14.75 -6.38 -2.43
C LEU A 61 -14.91 -5.48 -3.66
N GLU A 62 -15.19 -6.02 -4.84
CA GLU A 62 -15.43 -5.21 -6.05
C GLU A 62 -16.57 -4.21 -5.86
N ILE A 63 -17.68 -4.67 -5.25
CA ILE A 63 -18.83 -3.81 -4.94
C ILE A 63 -18.41 -2.68 -4.00
N ARG A 64 -17.64 -3.00 -2.95
CA ARG A 64 -17.16 -1.99 -1.98
C ARG A 64 -16.21 -1.00 -2.61
N LEU A 65 -15.21 -1.47 -3.36
CA LEU A 65 -14.24 -0.63 -4.06
C LEU A 65 -14.95 0.30 -5.04
N ALA A 66 -15.79 -0.21 -5.93
CA ALA A 66 -16.47 0.61 -6.94
C ALA A 66 -17.41 1.66 -6.30
N ARG A 67 -18.17 1.27 -5.26
CA ARG A 67 -19.03 2.21 -4.52
C ARG A 67 -18.22 3.28 -3.82
N TYR A 68 -17.14 2.89 -3.16
CA TYR A 68 -16.31 3.82 -2.41
C TYR A 68 -15.53 4.75 -3.33
N ASP A 69 -14.98 4.24 -4.42
CA ASP A 69 -14.31 5.03 -5.43
C ASP A 69 -15.22 6.11 -6.03
N THR A 70 -16.48 5.76 -6.30
CA THR A 70 -17.50 6.72 -6.74
C THR A 70 -17.75 7.80 -5.68
N LEU A 71 -17.84 7.40 -4.40
CA LEU A 71 -18.03 8.33 -3.29
C LEU A 71 -16.85 9.30 -3.14
N ILE A 72 -15.61 8.81 -3.26
CA ILE A 72 -14.41 9.65 -3.26
C ILE A 72 -14.37 10.56 -4.49
N GLY A 73 -14.76 10.05 -5.66
CA GLY A 73 -14.86 10.83 -6.90
C GLY A 73 -15.74 12.07 -6.78
N CYS A 74 -16.81 12.00 -5.98
CA CYS A 74 -17.73 13.11 -5.74
C CYS A 74 -17.44 13.92 -4.46
N SER A 75 -16.47 13.51 -3.64
CA SER A 75 -16.19 14.18 -2.37
C SER A 75 -15.44 15.51 -2.58
N PRO A 76 -15.82 16.60 -1.88
CA PRO A 76 -15.03 17.83 -1.85
C PRO A 76 -13.65 17.65 -1.20
N TYR A 77 -13.47 16.57 -0.43
CA TYR A 77 -12.22 16.22 0.23
C TYR A 77 -11.41 15.18 -0.54
N ARG A 78 -11.75 14.91 -1.81
CA ARG A 78 -11.05 13.91 -2.64
C ARG A 78 -9.54 14.08 -2.59
N SER A 79 -9.02 15.26 -2.93
CA SER A 79 -7.57 15.51 -2.96
C SER A 79 -6.93 15.32 -1.59
N THR A 80 -7.61 15.73 -0.52
CA THR A 80 -7.19 15.55 0.87
C THR A 80 -7.09 14.08 1.22
N VAL A 81 -8.14 13.29 0.99
CA VAL A 81 -8.13 11.86 1.33
C VAL A 81 -7.11 11.10 0.48
N VAL A 82 -7.02 11.37 -0.82
CA VAL A 82 -6.03 10.75 -1.71
C VAL A 82 -4.61 10.99 -1.20
N GLN A 83 -4.23 12.22 -0.91
CA GLN A 83 -2.88 12.51 -0.38
C GLN A 83 -2.63 11.85 0.98
N LEU A 84 -3.63 11.89 1.87
CA LEU A 84 -3.56 11.26 3.18
C LEU A 84 -3.36 9.75 3.07
N MET A 85 -4.07 9.10 2.14
CA MET A 85 -4.02 7.67 1.90
C MET A 85 -2.75 7.23 1.17
N SER A 86 -2.23 8.04 0.25
CA SER A 86 -0.89 7.80 -0.32
C SER A 86 0.18 7.74 0.77
N ARG A 87 0.15 8.69 1.73
CA ARG A 87 1.10 8.69 2.86
C ARG A 87 0.89 7.48 3.77
N PHE A 88 -0.37 7.14 4.04
CA PHE A 88 -0.74 5.95 4.80
C PHE A 88 -0.16 4.68 4.17
N GLU A 89 -0.37 4.51 2.87
CA GLU A 89 0.16 3.40 2.08
C GLU A 89 1.69 3.36 2.14
N GLY A 90 2.38 4.50 1.97
CA GLY A 90 3.83 4.58 2.07
C GLY A 90 4.38 4.18 3.45
N VAL A 91 3.74 4.65 4.53
CA VAL A 91 4.11 4.31 5.91
C VAL A 91 3.85 2.84 6.19
N CYS A 92 2.65 2.32 5.92
CA CYS A 92 2.32 0.91 6.11
C CYS A 92 3.21 0.00 5.26
N ALA A 93 3.51 0.39 4.02
CA ALA A 93 4.41 -0.33 3.14
C ALA A 93 5.82 -0.46 3.72
N ALA A 94 6.38 0.62 4.24
CA ALA A 94 7.68 0.59 4.90
C ALA A 94 7.65 -0.31 6.15
N VAL A 95 6.60 -0.22 6.97
CA VAL A 95 6.43 -1.08 8.15
C VAL A 95 6.34 -2.57 7.78
N ALA A 96 5.57 -2.92 6.76
CA ALA A 96 5.45 -4.29 6.27
C ALA A 96 6.81 -4.88 5.82
N ASN A 97 7.75 -4.01 5.43
CA ASN A 97 9.11 -4.37 5.06
C ASN A 97 10.11 -4.32 6.23
N GLY A 98 9.63 -4.18 7.47
CA GLY A 98 10.45 -4.15 8.68
C GLY A 98 11.12 -2.81 8.99
N PHE A 99 10.77 -1.74 8.27
CA PHE A 99 11.20 -0.39 8.59
C PHE A 99 10.37 0.21 9.72
N LYS A 100 10.88 1.29 10.33
CA LYS A 100 10.22 2.02 11.41
C LYS A 100 10.06 3.51 11.05
N PRO A 101 9.23 3.82 10.05
CA PRO A 101 8.93 5.21 9.71
C PRO A 101 8.15 5.86 10.84
N ASP A 102 8.29 7.18 10.99
CA ASP A 102 7.48 7.98 11.90
C ASP A 102 6.57 8.90 11.07
N TRP A 103 5.27 8.83 11.32
CA TRP A 103 4.26 9.63 10.63
C TRP A 103 4.55 11.13 10.73
N ARG A 104 4.98 11.60 11.90
CA ARG A 104 5.33 13.01 12.11
C ARG A 104 6.54 13.39 11.26
N THR A 105 7.56 12.55 11.21
CA THR A 105 8.73 12.74 10.34
C THR A 105 8.34 12.75 8.86
N CYS A 106 7.41 11.91 8.41
CA CYS A 106 6.87 11.98 7.04
C CYS A 106 6.17 13.32 6.76
N CYS A 107 5.34 13.83 7.68
CA CYS A 107 4.68 15.13 7.51
C CYS A 107 5.67 16.30 7.44
N TYR A 108 6.75 16.23 8.20
CA TYR A 108 7.86 17.20 8.15
C TYR A 108 8.64 17.13 6.85
N LEU A 109 8.85 15.91 6.34
CA LEU A 109 9.51 15.66 5.08
C LEU A 109 8.74 16.29 3.91
N ASP A 110 7.41 16.13 3.88
CA ASP A 110 6.55 16.74 2.86
C ASP A 110 6.72 18.27 2.82
N TYR A 111 6.78 18.92 3.99
CA TYR A 111 7.03 20.35 4.08
C TYR A 111 8.40 20.73 3.51
N TYR A 112 9.46 20.01 3.89
CA TYR A 112 10.81 20.33 3.44
C TYR A 112 11.00 20.12 1.93
N LEU A 113 10.41 19.07 1.37
CA LEU A 113 10.49 18.76 -0.05
C LEU A 113 9.64 19.70 -0.91
N ALA A 114 8.38 19.95 -0.53
CA ALA A 114 7.47 20.78 -1.33
C ALA A 114 7.92 22.24 -1.43
N HIS A 115 8.58 22.76 -0.39
CA HIS A 115 8.94 24.18 -0.30
C HIS A 115 10.44 24.45 -0.42
N GLY A 116 11.25 23.43 -0.71
CA GLY A 116 12.70 23.55 -0.88
C GLY A 116 13.39 24.18 0.33
N ALA A 117 12.83 23.99 1.52
CA ALA A 117 13.26 24.67 2.73
C ALA A 117 14.62 24.16 3.23
N VAL A 118 15.05 22.99 2.77
CA VAL A 118 16.36 22.39 3.07
C VAL A 118 16.93 21.76 1.79
N PRO A 119 18.20 21.99 1.43
CA PRO A 119 18.88 21.24 0.37
C PRO A 119 18.86 19.74 0.64
N ALA A 120 18.93 18.91 -0.41
CA ALA A 120 19.02 17.45 -0.26
C ALA A 120 20.17 17.04 0.66
N VAL A 121 21.32 17.74 0.54
CA VAL A 121 22.44 17.64 1.48
C VAL A 121 22.06 18.35 2.78
N GLY A 122 21.71 17.56 3.81
CA GLY A 122 21.33 18.05 5.13
C GLY A 122 19.86 17.83 5.51
N LEU A 123 19.04 17.31 4.60
CA LEU A 123 17.63 16.99 4.85
C LEU A 123 17.46 16.05 6.07
N SER A 124 18.21 14.96 6.13
CA SER A 124 18.12 14.00 7.24
C SER A 124 18.46 14.62 8.59
N ALA A 125 19.47 15.50 8.63
CA ALA A 125 19.86 16.21 9.85
C ALA A 125 18.80 17.24 10.27
N ALA A 126 18.18 17.92 9.31
CA ALA A 126 17.09 18.86 9.57
C ALA A 126 15.85 18.13 10.12
N LEU A 127 15.49 16.98 9.54
CA LEU A 127 14.41 16.12 10.02
C LEU A 127 14.66 15.64 11.45
N ALA A 128 15.83 15.02 11.70
CA ALA A 128 16.20 14.55 13.03
C ALA A 128 16.11 15.66 14.08
N LYS A 129 16.58 16.87 13.75
CA LYS A 129 16.50 18.03 14.64
C LYS A 129 15.06 18.49 14.90
N ALA A 130 14.20 18.45 13.88
CA ALA A 130 12.85 18.98 13.95
C ALA A 130 11.86 18.01 14.62
N THR A 131 12.02 16.71 14.38
CA THR A 131 11.12 15.68 14.92
C THR A 131 11.67 14.99 16.16
N GLY A 132 12.99 15.07 16.40
CA GLY A 132 13.66 14.30 17.45
C GLY A 132 13.92 12.85 17.07
N ALA A 133 13.61 12.46 15.83
CA ALA A 133 13.81 11.11 15.33
C ALA A 133 15.30 10.76 15.19
N ASP A 134 15.63 9.51 15.44
CA ASP A 134 16.97 8.99 15.19
C ASP A 134 17.24 8.79 13.68
N SER A 135 18.50 8.47 13.34
CA SER A 135 18.91 8.29 11.95
C SER A 135 18.17 7.16 11.23
N GLN A 136 17.77 6.09 11.94
CA GLN A 136 17.10 4.95 11.34
C GLN A 136 15.63 5.28 11.05
N THR A 137 14.95 5.95 11.97
CA THR A 137 13.57 6.44 11.77
C THR A 137 13.50 7.47 10.65
N VAL A 138 14.46 8.38 10.57
CA VAL A 138 14.54 9.35 9.45
C VAL A 138 14.71 8.63 8.12
N GLN A 139 15.62 7.65 8.03
CA GLN A 139 15.83 6.88 6.80
C GLN A 139 14.59 6.06 6.43
N SER A 140 13.92 5.46 7.42
CA SER A 140 12.68 4.70 7.22
C SER A 140 11.54 5.60 6.71
N SER A 141 11.44 6.82 7.23
CA SER A 141 10.43 7.81 6.81
C SER A 141 10.70 8.34 5.39
N LEU A 142 11.97 8.51 5.01
CA LEU A 142 12.36 8.82 3.63
C LEU A 142 11.95 7.69 2.67
N CYS A 143 12.18 6.43 3.06
CA CYS A 143 11.76 5.27 2.28
C CYS A 143 10.23 5.24 2.11
N ALA A 144 9.47 5.43 3.20
CA ALA A 144 8.00 5.50 3.17
C ALA A 144 7.49 6.56 2.18
N HIS A 145 8.05 7.77 2.22
CA HIS A 145 7.68 8.84 1.30
C HIS A 145 8.03 8.53 -0.17
N GLN A 146 9.14 7.85 -0.42
CA GLN A 146 9.50 7.44 -1.77
C GLN A 146 8.55 6.36 -2.33
N ILE A 147 8.07 5.44 -1.47
CA ILE A 147 7.04 4.47 -1.84
C ILE A 147 5.72 5.18 -2.13
N GLU A 148 5.30 6.10 -1.26
CA GLU A 148 4.16 7.00 -1.48
C GLU A 148 4.23 7.69 -2.85
N ALA A 149 5.40 8.23 -3.22
CA ALA A 149 5.62 8.89 -4.50
C ALA A 149 5.59 7.94 -5.70
N ILE A 150 5.91 6.66 -5.52
CA ILE A 150 5.70 5.65 -6.57
C ILE A 150 4.20 5.39 -6.75
N VAL A 151 3.47 5.15 -5.66
CA VAL A 151 2.03 4.89 -5.70
C VAL A 151 1.27 6.08 -6.28
N THR A 152 1.59 7.30 -5.86
CA THR A 152 0.93 8.52 -6.37
C THR A 152 1.17 8.72 -7.86
N ARG A 153 2.40 8.49 -8.36
CA ARG A 153 2.69 8.58 -9.80
C ARG A 153 1.89 7.58 -10.62
N LEU A 154 1.64 6.37 -10.11
CA LEU A 154 0.79 5.39 -10.80
C LEU A 154 -0.65 5.88 -10.98
N LEU A 155 -1.14 6.77 -10.12
CA LEU A 155 -2.49 7.33 -10.24
C LEU A 155 -2.57 8.47 -11.24
N GLU A 156 -1.46 9.20 -11.39
CA GLU A 156 -1.27 10.28 -12.36
C GLU A 156 -0.99 9.76 -13.77
N GLU A 157 -0.57 8.51 -13.91
CA GLU A 157 -0.33 7.87 -15.20
C GLU A 157 -1.61 7.77 -16.04
N GLU A 158 -1.48 8.10 -17.33
CA GLU A 158 -2.58 8.02 -18.28
C GLU A 158 -2.96 6.55 -18.54
N GLN A 159 -4.26 6.28 -18.52
CA GLN A 159 -4.83 4.95 -18.80
C GLN A 159 -4.76 4.64 -20.30
N SER A 160 -3.55 4.40 -20.79
CA SER A 160 -3.31 4.11 -22.21
C SER A 160 -3.43 2.62 -22.54
N SER A 161 -3.19 1.74 -21.56
CA SER A 161 -3.26 0.27 -21.76
C SER A 161 -3.36 -0.47 -20.43
N THR A 162 -4.14 -1.55 -20.36
CA THR A 162 -4.15 -2.50 -19.23
C THR A 162 -2.98 -3.49 -19.27
N ARG A 163 -2.19 -3.47 -20.34
CA ARG A 163 -1.08 -4.40 -20.53
C ARG A 163 0.13 -3.94 -19.71
N LEU A 164 0.49 -4.75 -18.73
CA LEU A 164 1.72 -4.58 -17.97
C LEU A 164 2.85 -5.33 -18.70
N SER A 165 3.76 -4.62 -19.35
CA SER A 165 4.87 -5.26 -20.08
C SER A 165 5.93 -5.81 -19.12
N ALA A 166 6.73 -6.76 -19.61
CA ALA A 166 7.88 -7.32 -18.90
C ALA A 166 8.85 -6.21 -18.43
N GLU A 167 9.14 -5.25 -19.31
CA GLU A 167 10.03 -4.12 -19.03
C GLU A 167 9.45 -3.23 -17.93
N ARG A 168 8.13 -3.04 -17.92
CA ARG A 168 7.46 -2.23 -16.89
C ARG A 168 7.53 -2.90 -15.52
N ILE A 169 7.35 -4.22 -15.44
CA ILE A 169 7.50 -4.97 -14.18
C ILE A 169 8.93 -4.81 -13.63
N ILE A 170 9.95 -4.97 -14.48
CA ILE A 170 11.35 -4.76 -14.09
C ILE A 170 11.58 -3.31 -13.65
N ALA A 171 11.08 -2.32 -14.40
CA ALA A 171 11.27 -0.92 -14.08
C ALA A 171 10.65 -0.52 -12.73
N LEU A 172 9.47 -1.07 -12.40
CA LEU A 172 8.82 -0.87 -11.10
C LEU A 172 9.64 -1.51 -9.97
N ASN A 173 10.12 -2.74 -10.16
CA ASN A 173 11.01 -3.39 -9.21
C ASN A 173 12.28 -2.57 -8.97
N ASP A 174 12.95 -2.13 -10.05
CA ASP A 174 14.19 -1.38 -9.97
C ASP A 174 14.00 -0.01 -9.30
N ALA A 175 12.86 0.65 -9.53
CA ALA A 175 12.52 1.88 -8.82
C ALA A 175 12.41 1.64 -7.32
N LEU A 176 11.74 0.55 -6.91
CA LEU A 176 11.61 0.17 -5.50
C LEU A 176 12.95 -0.21 -4.88
N CYS A 177 13.77 -1.01 -5.56
CA CYS A 177 15.11 -1.36 -5.08
C CYS A 177 15.95 -0.11 -4.82
N ARG A 178 15.97 0.85 -5.76
CA ARG A 178 16.72 2.11 -5.58
C ARG A 178 16.22 2.94 -4.41
N THR A 179 14.91 2.92 -4.16
CA THR A 179 14.27 3.60 -3.01
C THR A 179 14.66 2.95 -1.70
N ILE A 180 14.57 1.62 -1.61
CA ILE A 180 14.78 0.90 -0.35
C ILE A 180 16.27 0.79 -0.02
N ASN A 181 17.09 0.40 -0.99
CA ASN A 181 18.53 0.32 -0.84
C ASN A 181 19.25 0.45 -2.20
N PRO A 182 19.96 1.57 -2.47
CA PRO A 182 20.59 1.82 -3.75
C PRO A 182 21.76 0.87 -4.09
N THR A 183 22.21 0.05 -3.13
CA THR A 183 23.26 -0.95 -3.35
C THR A 183 22.72 -2.31 -3.83
N TRP A 184 21.40 -2.49 -3.81
CA TRP A 184 20.76 -3.72 -4.25
C TRP A 184 20.92 -3.96 -5.75
N GLU A 185 21.23 -5.21 -6.10
CA GLU A 185 21.19 -5.68 -7.49
C GLU A 185 19.82 -5.41 -8.14
N LEU A 186 19.87 -4.92 -9.38
CA LEU A 186 18.71 -4.60 -10.22
C LEU A 186 18.46 -5.68 -11.28
N GLY A 187 17.25 -5.68 -11.83
CA GLY A 187 16.81 -6.68 -12.81
C GLY A 187 16.47 -8.04 -12.18
N MET A 188 16.22 -9.04 -13.03
CA MET A 188 15.83 -10.39 -12.59
C MET A 188 16.94 -11.11 -11.83
N ARG A 189 16.54 -12.09 -11.01
CA ARG A 189 17.46 -13.00 -10.32
C ARG A 189 18.36 -13.71 -11.32
N LYS A 190 19.66 -13.76 -11.01
CA LYS A 190 20.71 -14.43 -11.83
C LYS A 190 21.30 -15.68 -11.18
N TRP A 191 21.03 -15.89 -9.90
CA TRP A 191 21.54 -17.04 -9.14
C TRP A 191 20.51 -18.16 -9.10
N ASP A 192 20.98 -19.40 -9.07
CA ASP A 192 20.17 -20.58 -8.77
C ASP A 192 20.33 -20.97 -7.31
N PRO A 193 19.29 -21.50 -6.65
CA PRO A 193 19.43 -21.99 -5.28
C PRO A 193 20.39 -23.18 -5.26
N PRO A 194 21.14 -23.40 -4.17
CA PRO A 194 21.92 -24.61 -4.03
C PRO A 194 21.01 -25.84 -4.16
N VAL A 195 21.44 -26.85 -4.91
CA VAL A 195 20.73 -28.13 -5.03
C VAL A 195 20.70 -28.75 -3.63
N GLU A 196 19.53 -28.81 -3.00
CA GLU A 196 19.40 -29.52 -1.73
C GLU A 196 19.72 -31.00 -1.94
N PRO A 197 20.55 -31.63 -1.07
CA PRO A 197 20.79 -33.05 -1.16
C PRO A 197 19.46 -33.79 -0.99
N GLN A 198 19.12 -34.61 -1.98
CA GLN A 198 17.91 -35.41 -1.97
C GLN A 198 17.85 -36.23 -0.68
N GLY A 199 16.86 -35.97 0.18
CA GLY A 199 16.69 -36.73 1.42
C GLY A 199 16.28 -35.95 2.67
N ARG A 200 16.02 -34.64 2.60
CA ARG A 200 15.22 -33.93 3.62
C ARG A 200 14.10 -33.20 2.90
N GLY A 201 12.85 -33.52 3.27
CA GLY A 201 11.65 -33.04 2.58
C GLY A 201 11.67 -31.53 2.36
N GLY A 202 11.76 -31.11 1.09
CA GLY A 202 11.66 -29.73 0.67
C GLY A 202 10.45 -29.60 -0.25
N GLY A 203 9.34 -29.11 0.29
CA GLY A 203 8.05 -28.98 -0.43
C GLY A 203 8.05 -27.94 -1.56
N TYR A 204 9.22 -27.50 -2.04
CA TYR A 204 9.36 -26.38 -2.97
C TYR A 204 10.56 -26.56 -3.91
N LYS A 205 10.31 -26.45 -5.21
CA LYS A 205 11.32 -26.45 -6.28
C LYS A 205 11.30 -25.10 -6.98
N LEU A 206 12.30 -24.28 -6.68
CA LEU A 206 12.46 -22.96 -7.28
C LEU A 206 12.89 -23.10 -8.77
N PRO A 207 12.29 -22.36 -9.71
CA PRO A 207 12.69 -22.40 -11.11
C PRO A 207 14.15 -21.95 -11.33
N ALA A 208 14.80 -22.48 -12.36
CA ALA A 208 16.13 -22.00 -12.75
C ALA A 208 16.08 -20.53 -13.20
N ALA A 209 17.14 -19.76 -12.92
CA ALA A 209 17.26 -18.35 -13.29
C ALA A 209 17.15 -18.15 -14.81
N SER A 210 17.66 -19.10 -15.60
CA SER A 210 17.57 -19.12 -17.07
C SER A 210 16.14 -19.24 -17.59
N SER A 211 15.20 -19.72 -16.77
CA SER A 211 13.79 -19.89 -17.12
C SER A 211 12.92 -18.67 -16.74
N LEU A 212 13.42 -17.73 -15.93
CA LEU A 212 12.63 -16.62 -15.41
C LEU A 212 12.05 -15.71 -16.49
N LYS A 213 12.74 -15.57 -17.63
CA LYS A 213 12.23 -14.79 -18.78
C LYS A 213 10.88 -15.31 -19.27
N TYR A 214 10.66 -16.62 -19.26
CA TYR A 214 9.39 -17.22 -19.71
C TYR A 214 8.26 -16.93 -18.73
N PHE A 215 8.55 -16.92 -17.42
CA PHE A 215 7.56 -16.50 -16.42
C PHE A 215 7.24 -15.02 -16.55
N LEU A 216 8.22 -14.16 -16.79
CA LEU A 216 7.99 -12.72 -16.95
C LEU A 216 7.18 -12.40 -18.21
N GLU A 217 7.48 -13.05 -19.34
CA GLU A 217 6.70 -12.95 -20.58
C GLU A 217 5.27 -13.46 -20.37
N ASP A 218 5.11 -14.59 -19.68
CA ASP A 218 3.81 -15.15 -19.32
C ASP A 218 3.00 -14.23 -18.41
N LEU A 219 3.61 -13.53 -17.45
CA LEU A 219 2.92 -12.51 -16.66
C LEU A 219 2.37 -11.38 -17.56
N ALA A 220 3.19 -10.89 -18.50
CA ALA A 220 2.77 -9.84 -19.42
C ALA A 220 1.61 -10.30 -20.31
N ASP A 221 1.65 -11.54 -20.81
CA ASP A 221 0.58 -12.11 -21.63
C ASP A 221 -0.68 -12.42 -20.81
N PHE A 222 -0.52 -12.92 -19.58
CA PHE A 222 -1.62 -13.17 -18.66
C PHE A 222 -2.38 -11.89 -18.33
N THR A 223 -1.69 -10.76 -18.10
CA THR A 223 -2.35 -9.48 -17.82
C THR A 223 -3.27 -9.05 -18.97
N ALA A 224 -2.79 -9.25 -20.21
CA ALA A 224 -3.50 -8.87 -21.43
C ALA A 224 -4.65 -9.81 -21.82
N THR A 225 -4.49 -11.11 -21.58
CA THR A 225 -5.39 -12.15 -22.13
C THR A 225 -6.37 -12.73 -21.13
N SER A 226 -6.03 -12.69 -19.83
CA SER A 226 -6.88 -13.28 -18.78
C SER A 226 -8.19 -12.52 -18.63
N LYS A 227 -9.29 -13.29 -18.57
CA LYS A 227 -10.66 -12.81 -18.35
C LYS A 227 -11.06 -12.76 -16.87
N LEU A 228 -10.14 -13.09 -15.98
CA LEU A 228 -10.37 -12.98 -14.54
C LEU A 228 -10.54 -11.52 -14.13
N ASP A 229 -11.27 -11.32 -13.04
CA ASP A 229 -11.45 -10.01 -12.44
C ASP A 229 -10.09 -9.40 -12.01
N PRO A 230 -10.00 -8.07 -11.89
CA PRO A 230 -8.74 -7.39 -11.61
C PRO A 230 -8.12 -7.76 -10.26
N ILE A 231 -8.93 -8.12 -9.25
CA ILE A 231 -8.44 -8.47 -7.92
C ILE A 231 -7.78 -9.84 -7.98
N THR A 232 -8.48 -10.87 -8.47
CA THR A 232 -7.93 -12.21 -8.69
C THR A 232 -6.68 -12.16 -9.56
N LYS A 233 -6.73 -11.41 -10.66
CA LYS A 233 -5.60 -11.25 -11.58
C LYS A 233 -4.37 -10.68 -10.85
N SER A 234 -4.55 -9.61 -10.08
CA SER A 234 -3.46 -9.00 -9.31
C SER A 234 -2.88 -9.94 -8.24
N ALA A 235 -3.74 -10.67 -7.52
CA ALA A 235 -3.33 -11.62 -6.50
C ALA A 235 -2.52 -12.78 -7.09
N LEU A 236 -2.94 -13.34 -8.23
CA LEU A 236 -2.21 -14.39 -8.93
C LEU A 236 -0.83 -13.92 -9.42
N ILE A 237 -0.74 -12.71 -9.99
CA ILE A 237 0.53 -12.14 -10.46
C ILE A 237 1.47 -11.91 -9.28
N PHE A 238 0.96 -11.38 -8.17
CA PHE A 238 1.72 -11.21 -6.94
C PHE A 238 2.28 -12.56 -6.47
N PHE A 239 1.41 -13.56 -6.31
CA PHE A 239 1.83 -14.89 -5.88
C PHE A 239 2.89 -15.48 -6.81
N GLN A 240 2.71 -15.36 -8.14
CA GLN A 240 3.66 -15.87 -9.12
C GLN A 240 5.03 -15.19 -9.02
N ILE A 241 5.09 -13.86 -8.84
CA ILE A 241 6.35 -13.12 -8.68
C ILE A 241 7.13 -13.63 -7.47
N ASP A 242 6.45 -13.84 -6.35
CA ASP A 242 7.05 -14.31 -5.10
C ASP A 242 7.44 -15.81 -5.21
N SER A 243 6.55 -16.64 -5.75
CA SER A 243 6.73 -18.10 -5.86
C SER A 243 7.82 -18.50 -6.85
N VAL A 244 8.14 -17.69 -7.86
CA VAL A 244 9.28 -17.95 -8.76
C VAL A 244 10.55 -17.23 -8.33
N ARG A 245 10.49 -16.42 -7.26
CA ARG A 245 11.57 -15.55 -6.81
C ARG A 245 12.18 -14.77 -7.97
N MET A 246 11.32 -13.99 -8.62
CA MET A 246 11.63 -13.34 -9.90
C MET A 246 12.83 -12.38 -9.81
N PHE A 247 12.96 -11.71 -8.67
CA PHE A 247 13.97 -10.68 -8.42
C PHE A 247 14.96 -11.12 -7.32
N PRO A 248 16.21 -10.59 -7.31
CA PRO A 248 17.22 -10.97 -6.32
C PRO A 248 16.80 -10.64 -4.89
N HIS A 249 16.15 -9.49 -4.71
CA HIS A 249 15.68 -8.99 -3.43
C HIS A 249 14.19 -9.24 -3.29
N HIS A 250 13.80 -9.82 -2.16
CA HIS A 250 12.43 -10.26 -1.93
C HIS A 250 11.75 -9.28 -1.00
N PHE A 251 10.92 -8.43 -1.59
CA PHE A 251 10.02 -7.58 -0.85
C PHE A 251 8.69 -7.54 -1.57
N ASP A 252 7.63 -7.67 -0.81
CA ASP A 252 6.26 -7.91 -1.24
C ASP A 252 5.58 -6.63 -1.79
N GLN A 253 6.26 -5.48 -1.71
CA GLN A 253 5.78 -4.20 -2.23
C GLN A 253 5.50 -4.21 -3.74
N LEU A 254 6.28 -4.94 -4.54
CA LEU A 254 6.08 -4.98 -5.98
C LEU A 254 4.71 -5.54 -6.34
N GLY A 255 4.29 -6.60 -5.64
CA GLY A 255 2.97 -7.19 -5.83
C GLY A 255 1.85 -6.18 -5.54
N ARG A 256 1.96 -5.43 -4.44
CA ARG A 256 1.00 -4.38 -4.05
C ARG A 256 0.93 -3.24 -5.06
N ILE A 257 2.09 -2.79 -5.59
CA ILE A 257 2.15 -1.78 -6.65
C ILE A 257 1.51 -2.27 -7.95
N ILE A 258 1.74 -3.53 -8.32
CA ILE A 258 1.10 -4.13 -9.49
C ILE A 258 -0.42 -4.21 -9.30
N SER A 259 -0.90 -4.50 -8.09
CA SER A 259 -2.33 -4.45 -7.78
C SER A 259 -2.92 -3.07 -8.06
N PHE A 260 -2.32 -2.00 -7.52
CA PHE A 260 -2.77 -0.63 -7.81
C PHE A 260 -2.78 -0.32 -9.30
N TYR A 261 -1.71 -0.67 -10.01
CA TYR A 261 -1.63 -0.47 -11.46
C TYR A 261 -2.78 -1.18 -12.19
N LEU A 262 -3.02 -2.47 -11.90
CA LEU A 262 -4.06 -3.22 -12.57
C LEU A 262 -5.46 -2.70 -12.24
N TRP A 263 -5.74 -2.39 -10.97
CA TRP A 263 -7.05 -1.86 -10.56
C TRP A 263 -7.34 -0.49 -11.18
N ARG A 264 -6.30 0.34 -11.30
CA ARG A 264 -6.38 1.67 -11.93
C ARG A 264 -6.65 1.59 -13.43
N HIS A 265 -5.94 0.72 -14.13
CA HIS A 265 -6.05 0.58 -15.58
C HIS A 265 -7.29 -0.22 -16.01
N THR A 266 -7.89 -0.99 -15.11
CA THR A 266 -9.16 -1.71 -15.35
C THR A 266 -10.40 -0.94 -14.89
N GLY A 267 -10.22 0.22 -14.25
CA GLY A 267 -11.31 1.09 -13.84
C GLY A 267 -11.96 0.76 -12.49
N VAL A 268 -11.41 -0.19 -11.74
CA VAL A 268 -11.93 -0.58 -10.41
C VAL A 268 -11.67 0.50 -9.36
N VAL A 269 -10.51 1.17 -9.45
CA VAL A 269 -10.10 2.25 -8.56
C VAL A 269 -9.57 3.41 -9.39
N MET A 270 -10.28 4.54 -9.38
CA MET A 270 -9.99 5.72 -10.21
C MET A 270 -9.70 6.97 -9.39
N HIS A 271 -10.27 7.04 -8.19
CA HIS A 271 -10.29 8.19 -7.32
C HIS A 271 -9.78 7.88 -5.92
N ALA A 272 -9.96 6.65 -5.42
CA ALA A 272 -9.53 6.21 -4.08
C ALA A 272 -8.11 5.63 -4.07
N ILE A 273 -7.52 5.51 -2.88
CA ILE A 273 -6.27 4.76 -2.65
C ILE A 273 -6.46 3.91 -1.41
N PRO A 274 -7.03 2.69 -1.53
CA PRO A 274 -7.12 1.80 -0.38
C PRO A 274 -5.69 1.47 0.07
N PRO A 275 -5.28 1.76 1.33
CA PRO A 275 -3.92 1.49 1.81
C PRO A 275 -3.73 -0.01 2.06
N ILE A 276 -3.61 -0.81 1.00
CA ILE A 276 -3.57 -2.28 1.04
C ILE A 276 -2.36 -2.84 1.79
N SER A 277 -1.38 -1.99 2.10
CA SER A 277 -0.25 -2.32 2.96
C SER A 277 -0.60 -2.36 4.45
N VAL A 278 -1.77 -1.89 4.88
CA VAL A 278 -2.13 -1.80 6.31
C VAL A 278 -2.19 -3.17 6.99
N THR A 279 -2.85 -4.16 6.37
CA THR A 279 -2.99 -5.50 6.96
C THR A 279 -1.62 -6.20 7.05
N PRO A 280 -0.76 -6.20 6.00
CA PRO A 280 0.62 -6.67 6.12
C PRO A 280 1.45 -5.95 7.19
N ALA A 281 1.24 -4.64 7.40
CA ALA A 281 1.96 -3.87 8.40
C ALA A 281 1.59 -4.27 9.84
N ILE A 282 0.30 -4.53 10.09
CA ILE A 282 -0.20 -4.90 11.42
C ILE A 282 0.06 -6.40 11.70
N HIS A 283 -0.10 -7.25 10.70
CA HIS A 283 -0.03 -8.71 10.83
C HIS A 283 0.99 -9.35 9.86
N PRO A 284 2.29 -8.99 9.94
CA PRO A 284 3.28 -9.40 8.95
C PRO A 284 3.49 -10.92 8.90
N GLN A 285 3.47 -11.62 10.03
CA GLN A 285 3.62 -13.08 10.04
C GLN A 285 2.47 -13.77 9.32
N LYS A 286 1.21 -13.40 9.62
CA LYS A 286 0.03 -13.98 8.96
C LYS A 286 0.03 -13.70 7.46
N HIS A 287 0.42 -12.49 7.06
CA HIS A 287 0.56 -12.16 5.65
C HIS A 287 1.58 -13.07 4.95
N LEU A 288 2.76 -13.26 5.57
CA LEU A 288 3.81 -14.12 5.03
C LEU A 288 3.39 -15.60 4.99
N GLU A 289 2.68 -16.10 5.99
CA GLU A 289 2.14 -17.46 6.01
C GLU A 289 1.19 -17.71 4.82
N LYS A 290 0.35 -16.72 4.48
CA LYS A 290 -0.60 -16.79 3.36
C LYS A 290 0.05 -16.58 1.99
N LEU A 291 1.07 -15.74 1.89
CA LEU A 291 1.80 -15.49 0.63
C LEU A 291 2.79 -16.61 0.30
N LYS A 292 3.43 -17.20 1.33
CA LYS A 292 4.51 -18.19 1.21
C LYS A 292 4.17 -19.58 1.79
N PRO A 293 2.96 -20.12 1.56
CA PRO A 293 2.59 -21.44 2.09
C PRO A 293 3.46 -22.54 1.46
N TYR A 294 3.91 -22.33 0.22
CA TYR A 294 4.78 -23.23 -0.52
C TYR A 294 6.15 -23.46 0.14
N LEU A 295 6.60 -22.60 1.08
CA LEU A 295 7.85 -22.82 1.81
C LEU A 295 7.73 -23.86 2.94
N HIS A 296 6.52 -24.12 3.43
CA HIS A 296 6.30 -24.90 4.65
C HIS A 296 5.37 -26.10 4.45
N GLN A 297 4.53 -26.08 3.41
CA GLN A 297 3.54 -27.11 3.17
C GLN A 297 4.05 -28.20 2.24
N GLY A 298 4.00 -29.45 2.70
CA GLY A 298 3.80 -30.61 1.83
C GLY A 298 2.30 -30.77 1.49
N GLU A 299 1.99 -31.71 0.58
CA GLU A 299 0.64 -32.28 0.30
C GLU A 299 -0.52 -31.32 -0.05
N THR A 300 -0.30 -30.03 -0.27
CA THR A 300 -1.38 -29.09 -0.64
C THR A 300 -1.44 -28.89 -2.15
N VAL A 301 -2.62 -29.07 -2.73
CA VAL A 301 -2.86 -28.83 -4.17
C VAL A 301 -2.72 -27.33 -4.44
N ASP A 302 -1.97 -26.95 -5.48
CA ASP A 302 -1.79 -25.55 -5.93
C ASP A 302 -3.09 -24.73 -5.88
N MET A 303 -4.22 -25.35 -6.24
CA MET A 303 -5.54 -24.73 -6.20
C MET A 303 -5.92 -24.20 -4.82
N LEU A 304 -5.72 -24.98 -3.75
CA LEU A 304 -6.06 -24.58 -2.37
C LEU A 304 -5.13 -23.46 -1.87
N ILE A 305 -3.85 -23.51 -2.25
CA ILE A 305 -2.88 -22.47 -1.93
C ILE A 305 -3.30 -21.14 -2.57
N LEU A 306 -3.63 -21.17 -3.86
CA LEU A 306 -4.02 -19.98 -4.60
C LEU A 306 -5.36 -19.44 -4.09
N ASP A 307 -6.33 -20.31 -3.81
CA ASP A 307 -7.63 -19.93 -3.26
C ASP A 307 -7.48 -19.18 -1.93
N ASP A 308 -6.73 -19.74 -0.98
CA ASP A 308 -6.49 -19.14 0.34
C ASP A 308 -5.73 -17.80 0.25
N TRP A 309 -4.77 -17.70 -0.66
CA TRP A 309 -4.07 -16.43 -0.93
C TRP A 309 -5.00 -15.37 -1.52
N ILE A 310 -5.81 -15.73 -2.52
CA ILE A 310 -6.74 -14.80 -3.17
C ILE A 310 -7.82 -14.34 -2.18
N TYR A 311 -8.35 -15.25 -1.36
CA TYR A 311 -9.26 -14.92 -0.27
C TYR A 311 -8.61 -13.96 0.74
N HIS A 312 -7.39 -14.25 1.18
CA HIS A 312 -6.65 -13.37 2.08
C HIS A 312 -6.41 -11.98 1.46
N ALA A 313 -6.02 -11.91 0.18
CA ALA A 313 -5.81 -10.65 -0.52
C ALA A 313 -7.11 -9.83 -0.62
N ALA A 314 -8.25 -10.48 -0.92
CA ALA A 314 -9.55 -9.83 -0.95
C ALA A 314 -9.94 -9.27 0.43
N ARG A 315 -9.89 -10.09 1.47
CA ARG A 315 -10.26 -9.68 2.84
C ARG A 315 -9.32 -8.61 3.40
N SER A 316 -8.02 -8.73 3.14
CA SER A 316 -7.01 -7.72 3.48
C SER A 316 -7.28 -6.37 2.80
N THR A 317 -7.72 -6.38 1.54
CA THR A 317 -8.10 -5.17 0.81
C THR A 317 -9.42 -4.60 1.33
N GLN A 318 -10.38 -5.43 1.75
CA GLN A 318 -11.62 -4.96 2.39
C GLN A 318 -11.32 -4.18 3.67
N ASN A 319 -10.38 -4.64 4.52
CA ASN A 319 -9.91 -3.86 5.67
C ASN A 319 -9.38 -2.48 5.25
N ALA A 320 -8.60 -2.41 4.17
CA ALA A 320 -8.04 -1.15 3.67
C ALA A 320 -9.14 -0.18 3.21
N VAL A 321 -10.17 -0.68 2.53
CA VAL A 321 -11.33 0.13 2.12
C VAL A 321 -12.10 0.65 3.33
N GLU A 322 -12.35 -0.18 4.34
CA GLU A 322 -13.04 0.27 5.54
C GLU A 322 -12.20 1.29 6.32
N LEU A 323 -10.87 1.11 6.41
CA LEU A 323 -9.96 2.12 6.98
C LEU A 323 -10.08 3.45 6.23
N GLU A 324 -10.00 3.42 4.91
CA GLU A 324 -10.09 4.64 4.10
C GLU A 324 -11.43 5.37 4.34
N ARG A 325 -12.54 4.62 4.44
CA ARG A 325 -13.87 5.15 4.79
C ARG A 325 -13.88 5.82 6.16
N ALA A 326 -13.30 5.17 7.17
CA ALA A 326 -13.21 5.74 8.51
C ALA A 326 -12.31 6.97 8.55
N CYS A 327 -11.21 6.98 7.77
CA CYS A 327 -10.34 8.12 7.60
C CYS A 327 -11.08 9.32 7.00
N LEU A 328 -11.88 9.12 5.94
CA LEU A 328 -12.70 10.19 5.36
C LEU A 328 -13.68 10.75 6.40
N ALA A 329 -14.43 9.89 7.09
CA ALA A 329 -15.38 10.33 8.11
C ALA A 329 -14.70 11.12 9.24
N GLU A 330 -13.51 10.70 9.65
CA GLU A 330 -12.72 11.39 10.65
C GLU A 330 -12.18 12.74 10.16
N VAL A 331 -11.73 12.83 8.90
CA VAL A 331 -11.33 14.10 8.26
C VAL A 331 -12.50 15.06 8.24
N GLU A 332 -13.68 14.61 7.82
CA GLU A 332 -14.91 15.41 7.79
C GLU A 332 -15.28 15.93 9.19
N ARG A 333 -15.26 15.04 10.19
CA ARG A 333 -15.52 15.38 11.59
C ARG A 333 -14.53 16.43 12.10
N GLN A 334 -13.23 16.20 11.91
CA GLN A 334 -12.18 17.08 12.43
C GLN A 334 -12.22 18.47 11.77
N ILE A 335 -12.46 18.52 10.45
CA ILE A 335 -12.63 19.80 9.75
C ILE A 335 -13.86 20.54 10.28
N ALA A 336 -15.01 19.87 10.45
CA ALA A 336 -16.21 20.49 11.00
C ALA A 336 -15.98 21.06 12.41
N GLU A 337 -15.24 20.34 13.27
CA GLU A 337 -14.86 20.81 14.60
C GLU A 337 -13.98 22.05 14.56
N TRP A 338 -12.95 22.06 13.70
CA TRP A 338 -12.12 23.24 13.51
C TRP A 338 -12.91 24.45 13.00
N GLN A 339 -13.88 24.23 12.11
CA GLN A 339 -14.77 25.30 11.65
C GLN A 339 -15.57 25.90 12.80
N GLU A 340 -16.06 25.08 13.72
CA GLU A 340 -16.83 25.54 14.89
C GLU A 340 -15.95 26.28 15.92
N CYS A 341 -14.73 25.79 16.16
CA CYS A 341 -13.73 26.48 16.97
C CYS A 341 -13.38 27.87 16.41
N LEU A 342 -13.29 28.00 15.08
CA LEU A 342 -13.01 29.27 14.42
C LEU A 342 -14.17 30.27 14.54
N LYS A 343 -15.42 29.80 14.39
CA LYS A 343 -16.61 30.65 14.62
C LYS A 343 -16.63 31.19 16.04
N SER A 344 -16.39 30.31 17.03
CA SER A 344 -16.41 30.65 18.45
C SER A 344 -15.30 31.62 18.86
N SER A 345 -14.11 31.52 18.27
CA SER A 345 -12.93 32.31 18.66
C SER A 345 -12.79 33.66 17.95
N SER A 346 -13.35 33.81 16.74
CA SER A 346 -13.13 34.99 15.90
C SER A 346 -14.39 35.73 15.46
N GLY A 347 -15.58 35.18 15.69
CA GLY A 347 -16.89 35.77 15.37
C GLY A 347 -17.20 35.98 13.88
N ARG A 348 -16.17 36.02 13.02
CA ARG A 348 -16.26 36.21 11.57
C ARG A 348 -15.11 35.46 10.89
N SER A 349 -15.27 34.15 10.67
CA SER A 349 -14.38 33.41 9.77
C SER A 349 -14.71 33.77 8.32
N THR A 350 -13.69 34.07 7.52
CA THR A 350 -13.85 34.30 6.08
C THR A 350 -13.98 32.96 5.36
N GLY A 351 -14.67 32.91 4.21
CA GLY A 351 -14.76 31.66 3.41
C GLY A 351 -13.41 31.02 3.13
N THR A 352 -12.38 31.84 2.88
CA THR A 352 -11.01 31.40 2.59
C THR A 352 -10.37 30.59 3.72
N ILE A 353 -10.67 30.88 5.00
CA ILE A 353 -10.07 30.09 6.09
C ILE A 353 -10.65 28.67 6.14
N HIS A 354 -11.90 28.50 5.72
CA HIS A 354 -12.55 27.19 5.67
C HIS A 354 -12.00 26.33 4.52
N GLU A 355 -11.68 26.95 3.39
CA GLU A 355 -11.11 26.29 2.21
C GLU A 355 -9.69 25.74 2.45
N ILE A 356 -8.93 26.33 3.38
CA ILE A 356 -7.56 25.87 3.69
C ILE A 356 -7.48 24.78 4.76
N LEU A 357 -8.57 24.51 5.50
CA LEU A 357 -8.55 23.48 6.56
C LEU A 357 -8.21 22.07 6.02
N PRO A 358 -8.78 21.61 4.89
CA PRO A 358 -8.42 20.31 4.33
C PRO A 358 -6.94 20.25 3.95
N LEU A 359 -6.38 21.36 3.43
CA LEU A 359 -4.97 21.47 3.09
C LEU A 359 -4.08 21.38 4.35
N ILE A 360 -4.46 22.04 5.45
CA ILE A 360 -3.72 21.95 6.73
C ILE A 360 -3.76 20.53 7.27
N PHE A 361 -4.87 19.81 7.08
CA PHE A 361 -4.97 18.43 7.53
C PHE A 361 -3.93 17.52 6.85
N VAL A 362 -3.77 17.63 5.52
CA VAL A 362 -2.77 16.83 4.78
C VAL A 362 -1.36 17.38 4.88
N ARG A 363 -1.20 18.69 5.07
CA ARG A 363 0.10 19.36 5.25
C ARG A 363 0.13 20.03 6.62
N PRO A 364 0.24 19.23 7.70
CA PRO A 364 0.10 19.75 9.04
C PRO A 364 1.32 20.54 9.51
N VAL A 365 2.42 20.51 8.76
CA VAL A 365 3.64 21.28 9.03
C VAL A 365 3.77 22.35 7.95
N PHE A 366 3.75 23.62 8.35
CA PHE A 366 3.83 24.73 7.40
C PHE A 366 4.40 26.00 8.03
N SER A 367 4.84 26.91 7.17
CA SER A 367 5.12 28.30 7.52
C SER A 367 4.06 29.21 6.89
N VAL A 368 4.02 30.48 7.30
CA VAL A 368 3.10 31.46 6.68
C VAL A 368 3.36 31.60 5.18
N SER A 369 4.64 31.56 4.76
CA SER A 369 4.99 31.68 3.34
C SER A 369 4.61 30.45 2.53
N SER A 370 4.78 29.24 3.08
CA SER A 370 4.33 28.02 2.40
C SER A 370 2.81 27.96 2.31
N LEU A 371 2.09 28.34 3.37
CA LEU A 371 0.63 28.40 3.35
C LEU A 371 0.12 29.44 2.35
N ALA A 372 0.77 30.61 2.25
CA ALA A 372 0.43 31.61 1.25
C ALA A 372 0.54 31.08 -0.18
N LYS A 373 1.61 30.30 -0.47
CA LYS A 373 1.80 29.64 -1.77
C LYS A 373 0.72 28.59 -2.05
N ASP A 374 0.51 27.67 -1.11
CA ASP A 374 -0.41 26.55 -1.28
C ASP A 374 -1.88 27.03 -1.35
N ALA A 375 -2.23 28.09 -0.62
CA ALA A 375 -3.56 28.70 -0.66
C ALA A 375 -3.70 29.77 -1.76
N HIS A 376 -2.70 29.97 -2.63
CA HIS A 376 -2.67 31.01 -3.67
C HIS A 376 -3.10 32.40 -3.19
N SER A 377 -2.65 32.79 -1.99
CA SER A 377 -3.06 34.03 -1.32
C SER A 377 -1.89 34.95 -0.99
N ALA A 378 -2.18 36.22 -0.72
CA ALA A 378 -1.16 37.15 -0.24
C ALA A 378 -0.62 36.72 1.13
N TYR A 379 0.67 36.98 1.39
CA TYR A 379 1.30 36.65 2.66
C TYR A 379 0.56 37.24 3.88
N SER A 380 0.07 38.49 3.77
CA SER A 380 -0.70 39.14 4.83
C SER A 380 -1.99 38.39 5.16
N THR A 381 -2.71 37.89 4.15
CA THR A 381 -3.91 37.06 4.30
C THR A 381 -3.56 35.74 4.98
N ALA A 382 -2.54 35.04 4.50
CA ALA A 382 -2.07 33.80 5.12
C ALA A 382 -1.66 34.03 6.59
N ASN A 383 -0.96 35.12 6.88
CA ASN A 383 -0.57 35.46 8.24
C ASN A 383 -1.79 35.67 9.16
N GLN A 384 -2.82 36.36 8.68
CA GLN A 384 -4.06 36.53 9.43
C GLN A 384 -4.78 35.19 9.66
N MET A 385 -4.82 34.31 8.67
CA MET A 385 -5.39 32.97 8.80
C MET A 385 -4.65 32.16 9.87
N VAL A 386 -3.31 32.14 9.84
CA VAL A 386 -2.50 31.44 10.84
C VAL A 386 -2.73 31.98 12.25
N LEU A 387 -2.80 33.30 12.43
CA LEU A 387 -3.10 33.90 13.73
C LEU A 387 -4.50 33.50 14.24
N SER A 388 -5.50 33.39 13.37
CA SER A 388 -6.83 32.91 13.75
C SER A 388 -6.81 31.43 14.15
N LEU A 389 -6.10 30.58 13.38
CA LEU A 389 -5.94 29.16 13.69
C LEU A 389 -5.20 28.93 15.01
N GLU A 390 -4.17 29.72 15.28
CA GLU A 390 -3.39 29.66 16.52
C GLU A 390 -4.23 30.11 17.72
N ARG A 391 -5.00 31.20 17.60
CA ARG A 391 -5.95 31.64 18.65
C ARG A 391 -7.05 30.62 18.92
N ALA A 392 -7.48 29.88 17.90
CA ALA A 392 -8.45 28.80 18.01
C ALA A 392 -7.84 27.50 18.56
N GLY A 393 -6.53 27.44 18.78
CA GLY A 393 -5.83 26.25 19.28
C GLY A 393 -5.66 25.12 18.24
N ILE A 394 -5.98 25.36 16.96
CA ILE A 394 -5.91 24.37 15.89
C ILE A 394 -4.46 24.11 15.47
N VAL A 395 -3.63 25.16 15.51
CA VAL A 395 -2.20 25.09 15.20
C VAL A 395 -1.37 25.73 16.30
N ARG A 396 -0.11 25.32 16.39
CA ARG A 396 0.87 25.90 17.33
C ARG A 396 2.17 26.22 16.63
N GLN A 397 2.81 27.33 17.00
CA GLN A 397 4.17 27.62 16.57
C GLN A 397 5.17 26.68 17.27
N VAL A 398 6.06 26.05 16.51
CA VAL A 398 7.09 25.13 17.04
C VAL A 398 8.52 25.66 16.92
N SER A 399 8.77 26.62 16.03
CA SER A 399 10.08 27.26 15.92
C SER A 399 10.27 28.33 17.01
N ALA A 400 11.43 28.38 17.66
CA ALA A 400 11.76 29.42 18.66
C ALA A 400 12.01 30.83 18.06
N GLY A 401 12.27 30.92 16.75
CA GLY A 401 12.64 32.17 16.07
C GLY A 401 11.47 33.12 15.81
N ARG A 402 11.77 34.43 15.73
CA ARG A 402 10.80 35.48 15.32
C ARG A 402 10.57 35.57 13.81
N ARG A 403 11.46 34.98 13.00
CA ARG A 403 11.39 34.94 11.52
C ARG A 403 11.30 33.48 11.06
N ASN A 404 10.67 33.24 9.91
CA ASN A 404 10.43 31.92 9.34
C ASN A 404 9.75 30.97 10.33
N LYS A 405 8.67 31.45 10.95
CA LYS A 405 7.89 30.69 11.93
C LYS A 405 7.35 29.41 11.30
N LEU A 406 7.61 28.29 11.96
CA LEU A 406 7.05 27.00 11.62
C LEU A 406 5.90 26.69 12.57
N TYR A 407 4.81 26.19 12.00
CA TYR A 407 3.59 25.81 12.69
C TYR A 407 3.28 24.34 12.45
N GLU A 408 2.60 23.75 13.42
CA GLU A 408 2.08 22.39 13.36
C GLU A 408 0.61 22.36 13.69
N CYS A 409 -0.13 21.45 13.05
CA CYS A 409 -1.46 21.02 13.47
C CYS A 409 -1.37 19.70 14.26
N PRO A 410 -1.54 19.72 15.60
CA PRO A 410 -1.38 18.53 16.43
C PRO A 410 -2.35 17.39 16.11
N ASP A 411 -3.63 17.71 15.85
CA ASP A 411 -4.65 16.69 15.56
C ASP A 411 -4.29 15.88 14.30
N ALA A 412 -3.86 16.57 13.24
CA ALA A 412 -3.43 15.94 11.99
C ALA A 412 -2.11 15.16 12.12
N LEU A 413 -1.20 15.61 12.99
CA LEU A 413 0.04 14.86 13.29
C LEU A 413 -0.22 13.60 14.12
N ASN A 414 -1.31 13.56 14.89
CA ASN A 414 -1.70 12.37 15.66
C ASN A 414 -2.67 11.46 14.90
N PHE A 415 -3.13 11.86 13.71
CA PHE A 415 -4.18 11.18 12.96
C PHE A 415 -3.84 9.72 12.67
N PHE A 416 -2.62 9.43 12.21
CA PHE A 416 -2.22 8.06 11.88
C PHE A 416 -2.35 7.11 13.07
N GLY A 417 -1.81 7.51 14.23
CA GLY A 417 -1.91 6.71 15.45
C GLY A 417 -3.33 6.61 16.03
N LYS A 418 -4.21 7.55 15.69
CA LYS A 418 -5.64 7.46 16.02
C LYS A 418 -6.35 6.41 15.16
N MET A 419 -6.03 6.36 13.86
CA MET A 419 -6.71 5.49 12.91
C MET A 419 -6.16 4.06 12.91
N VAL A 420 -4.87 3.89 13.19
CA VAL A 420 -4.21 2.59 13.30
C VAL A 420 -3.37 2.55 14.59
N PRO A 421 -4.02 2.38 15.76
CA PRO A 421 -3.34 2.38 17.06
C PRO A 421 -2.21 1.35 17.17
N GLU A 422 -2.34 0.21 16.49
CA GLU A 422 -1.35 -0.86 16.45
C GLU A 422 0.01 -0.40 15.88
N LEU A 423 0.00 0.66 15.06
CA LEU A 423 1.19 1.22 14.42
C LEU A 423 1.60 2.59 15.01
N ALA A 424 0.90 3.07 16.04
CA ALA A 424 1.08 4.43 16.58
C ALA A 424 2.41 4.66 17.31
N SER A 425 3.12 3.60 17.70
CA SER A 425 4.33 3.65 18.53
C SER A 425 5.59 3.09 17.85
N LEU A 426 5.56 2.92 16.53
CA LEU A 426 6.73 2.54 15.72
C LEU A 426 7.71 3.70 15.61
#